data_AF-A0A1H7HG25-F1
#
_entry.id   AF-A0A1H7HG25-F1
#
_cell.length_a   1.000
_cell.length_b   1.000
_cell.length_c   1.000
_cell.angle_alpha   90.00
_cell.angle_beta   90.00
_cell.angle_gamma   90.00
#
_symmetry.space_group_name_H-M   'P 1'
#
loop_
_entity.id
_entity.type
_entity.pdbx_description
1 polymer ?
#
loop_
_entity_poly.entity_id
_entity_poly.type
_entity_poly.pdbx_seq_one_letter_code
_entity_poly.pdbx_strand_id
1 'polypeptide(L)'
;MSMNSQTKLRLAQFFSWAMVLFWMGVIFWFSSQPAEESVRWSVGLMELGGEIITNWQWVGIISVIFVYHIFLIWLAKMDSHFSLKIVLFVLFLIISVGIAYFLFTFVRPRVSRFGIFEMNRWVIHRYLRKYAHFFVYLFLGSFLMNAFTLSNVRPWRAFGLSLVISFLYAITDELHQYFVPGRLPLVMDVIIDTIGALVGIVIYSTLRALFKWRKRKRRTRTKKRSN
;
A
#
# COMPACT_ATOMS: atom_id res chain seq x y z
N MET A 1 23.22 -26.30 -11.79
CA MET A 1 22.53 -27.21 -10.84
C MET A 1 21.17 -26.62 -10.50
N SER A 2 20.06 -27.22 -10.93
CA SER A 2 18.73 -26.71 -10.57
C SER A 2 18.38 -27.16 -9.14
N MET A 3 18.01 -26.22 -8.27
CA MET A 3 17.61 -26.55 -6.89
C MET A 3 16.40 -27.49 -6.89
N ASN A 4 16.41 -28.50 -6.01
CA ASN A 4 15.27 -29.38 -5.79
C ASN A 4 14.05 -28.60 -5.22
N SER A 5 12.85 -29.15 -5.37
CA SER A 5 11.60 -28.51 -4.95
C SER A 5 11.48 -28.30 -3.44
N GLN A 6 12.02 -29.19 -2.61
CA GLN A 6 12.08 -29.07 -1.15
C GLN A 6 13.00 -27.93 -0.73
N THR A 7 14.18 -27.80 -1.34
CA THR A 7 15.12 -26.71 -1.07
C THR A 7 14.51 -25.35 -1.43
N LYS A 8 13.79 -25.26 -2.56
CA LYS A 8 13.05 -24.05 -2.94
C LYS A 8 11.96 -23.68 -1.93
N LEU A 9 11.21 -24.67 -1.42
CA LEU A 9 10.17 -24.44 -0.41
C LEU A 9 10.78 -23.97 0.91
N ARG A 10 11.83 -24.62 1.39
CA ARG A 10 12.55 -24.22 2.62
C ARG A 10 13.11 -22.80 2.51
N LEU A 11 13.68 -22.45 1.35
CA LEU A 11 14.18 -21.11 1.09
C LEU A 11 13.05 -20.07 1.12
N ALA A 12 11.90 -20.37 0.50
CA ALA A 12 10.73 -19.50 0.56
C ALA A 12 10.17 -19.34 1.98
N GLN A 13 10.15 -20.41 2.78
CA GLN A 13 9.78 -20.35 4.20
C GLN A 13 10.74 -19.44 4.98
N PHE A 14 12.05 -19.65 4.81
CA PHE A 14 13.08 -18.82 5.44
C PHE A 14 12.89 -17.34 5.11
N PHE A 15 12.78 -16.98 3.83
CA PHE A 15 12.56 -15.59 3.44
C PHE A 15 11.23 -15.02 3.95
N SER A 16 10.17 -15.83 4.01
CA SER A 16 8.88 -15.37 4.54
C SER A 16 8.95 -15.04 6.03
N TRP A 17 9.66 -15.84 6.83
CA TRP A 17 9.86 -15.57 8.24
C TRP A 17 10.86 -14.44 8.47
N ALA A 18 11.93 -14.36 7.67
CA ALA A 18 12.85 -13.22 7.70
C ALA A 18 12.11 -11.91 7.43
N MET A 19 11.15 -11.90 6.49
CA MET A 19 10.31 -10.72 6.21
C MET A 19 9.43 -10.34 7.42
N VAL A 20 8.86 -11.31 8.13
CA VAL A 20 8.09 -11.06 9.36
C VAL A 20 8.99 -10.40 10.41
N LEU A 21 10.16 -10.96 10.69
CA LEU A 21 11.09 -10.43 11.70
C LEU A 21 11.60 -9.05 11.32
N PHE A 22 11.97 -8.84 10.05
CA PHE A 22 12.35 -7.54 9.54
C PHE A 22 11.23 -6.51 9.76
N TRP A 23 9.99 -6.86 9.42
CA TRP A 23 8.85 -5.96 9.56
C TRP A 23 8.50 -5.67 11.01
N MET A 24 8.62 -6.65 11.91
CA MET A 24 8.51 -6.43 13.36
C MET A 24 9.59 -5.44 13.82
N GLY A 25 10.83 -5.57 13.35
CA GLY A 25 11.90 -4.59 13.60
C GLY A 25 11.57 -3.18 13.12
N VAL A 26 10.95 -3.04 11.94
CA VAL A 26 10.47 -1.74 11.42
C VAL A 26 9.42 -1.13 12.35
N ILE A 27 8.43 -1.92 12.79
CA ILE A 27 7.40 -1.46 13.74
C ILE A 27 8.05 -1.02 15.06
N PHE A 28 8.96 -1.83 15.59
CA PHE A 28 9.67 -1.54 16.83
C PHE A 28 10.47 -0.23 16.74
N TRP A 29 11.16 0.01 15.62
CA TRP A 29 11.86 1.28 15.41
C TRP A 29 10.88 2.46 15.40
N PHE A 30 9.75 2.39 14.70
CA PHE A 30 8.76 3.47 14.75
C PHE A 30 8.20 3.71 16.17
N SER A 31 8.04 2.64 16.93
CA SER A 31 7.58 2.65 18.32
C SER A 31 8.60 3.25 19.29
N SER A 32 9.90 3.04 19.05
CA SER A 32 10.98 3.58 19.90
C SER A 32 11.21 5.08 19.74
N GLN A 33 10.58 5.72 18.75
CA GLN A 33 10.75 7.14 18.52
C GLN A 33 9.98 7.99 19.55
N PRO A 34 10.64 8.98 20.19
CA PRO A 34 10.00 9.96 21.07
C PRO A 34 8.83 10.68 20.37
N ALA A 35 7.88 11.18 21.16
CA ALA A 35 6.69 11.83 20.62
C ALA A 35 7.01 13.03 19.72
N GLU A 36 8.02 13.84 20.07
CA GLU A 36 8.44 14.98 19.25
C GLU A 36 8.97 14.56 17.87
N GLU A 37 9.73 13.46 17.80
CA GLU A 37 10.23 12.94 16.52
C GLU A 37 9.08 12.41 15.65
N SER A 38 8.13 11.72 16.26
CA SER A 38 6.93 11.23 15.56
C SER A 38 6.06 12.36 15.02
N VAL A 39 5.95 13.46 15.77
CA VAL A 39 5.28 14.69 15.30
C VAL A 39 6.05 15.27 14.12
N ARG A 40 7.39 15.39 14.22
CA ARG A 40 8.23 15.90 13.14
C ARG A 40 8.07 15.11 11.83
N TRP A 41 7.99 13.78 11.88
CA TRP A 41 7.73 12.96 10.70
C TRP A 41 6.36 13.26 10.06
N SER A 42 5.33 13.38 10.89
CA SER A 42 3.98 13.65 10.37
C SER A 42 3.88 15.05 9.79
N VAL A 43 4.49 16.03 10.44
CA VAL A 43 4.58 17.41 9.93
C VAL A 43 5.38 17.46 8.63
N GLY A 44 6.52 16.77 8.53
CA GLY A 44 7.29 16.70 7.29
C GLY A 44 6.53 16.09 6.12
N LEU A 45 5.72 15.04 6.35
CA LEU A 45 4.81 14.50 5.33
C LEU A 45 3.73 15.50 4.92
N MET A 46 3.21 16.28 5.86
CA MET A 46 2.24 17.34 5.57
C MET A 46 2.87 18.48 4.78
N GLU A 47 4.09 18.89 5.12
CA GLU A 47 4.84 19.94 4.41
C GLU A 47 5.14 19.49 2.99
N LEU A 48 5.62 18.25 2.78
CA LEU A 48 5.82 17.68 1.46
C LEU A 48 4.50 17.61 0.66
N GLY A 49 3.39 17.21 1.30
CA GLY A 49 2.07 17.24 0.67
C GLY A 49 1.62 18.65 0.30
N GLY A 50 1.86 19.62 1.17
CA GLY A 50 1.62 21.03 0.95
C GLY A 50 2.46 21.58 -0.21
N GLU A 51 3.74 21.26 -0.26
CA GLU A 51 4.65 21.61 -1.36
C GLU A 51 4.21 21.00 -2.70
N ILE A 52 3.77 19.74 -2.72
CA ILE A 52 3.22 19.11 -3.93
C ILE A 52 1.98 19.87 -4.42
N ILE A 53 1.12 20.29 -3.50
CA ILE A 53 -0.13 20.99 -3.82
C ILE A 53 0.14 22.44 -4.24
N THR A 54 1.08 23.14 -3.61
CA THR A 54 1.46 24.49 -4.02
C THR A 54 2.18 24.47 -5.37
N ASN A 55 3.03 23.47 -5.61
CA ASN A 55 3.70 23.23 -6.89
C ASN A 55 2.87 22.42 -7.90
N TRP A 56 1.53 22.50 -7.82
CA TRP A 56 0.63 21.73 -8.68
C TRP A 56 0.91 21.90 -10.18
N GLN A 57 1.49 23.04 -10.59
CA GLN A 57 1.87 23.31 -11.98
C GLN A 57 2.92 22.31 -12.46
N TRP A 58 3.97 22.09 -11.66
CA TRP A 58 5.04 21.14 -11.99
C TRP A 58 4.55 19.70 -11.93
N VAL A 59 3.75 19.35 -10.91
CA VAL A 59 3.13 18.02 -10.78
C VAL A 59 2.22 17.74 -11.98
N GLY A 60 1.41 18.73 -12.37
CA GLY A 60 0.56 18.69 -13.55
C GLY A 60 1.38 18.47 -14.82
N ILE A 61 2.42 19.28 -15.05
CA ILE A 61 3.31 19.17 -16.21
C ILE A 61 3.95 17.78 -16.27
N ILE A 62 4.54 17.29 -15.18
CA ILE A 62 5.18 15.96 -15.13
C ILE A 62 4.15 14.86 -15.42
N SER A 63 2.97 14.94 -14.82
CA SER A 63 1.90 13.95 -15.04
C SER A 63 1.42 13.93 -16.50
N VAL A 64 1.28 15.11 -17.12
CA VAL A 64 0.90 15.23 -18.54
C VAL A 64 1.99 14.65 -19.42
N ILE A 65 3.27 15.00 -19.20
CA ILE A 65 4.40 14.44 -19.96
C ILE A 65 4.39 12.91 -19.88
N PHE A 66 4.20 12.35 -18.68
CA PHE A 66 4.17 10.91 -18.47
C PHE A 66 3.01 10.24 -19.23
N VAL A 67 1.79 10.78 -19.11
CA VAL A 67 0.61 10.27 -19.82
C VAL A 67 0.79 10.39 -21.34
N TYR A 68 1.34 11.50 -21.80
CA TYR A 68 1.66 11.74 -23.21
C TYR A 68 2.65 10.70 -23.74
N HIS A 69 3.68 10.38 -22.96
CA HIS A 69 4.67 9.38 -23.32
C HIS A 69 4.06 7.98 -23.46
N ILE A 70 3.21 7.57 -22.50
CA ILE A 70 2.48 6.30 -22.58
C ILE A 70 1.57 6.26 -23.82
N PHE A 71 0.84 7.36 -24.06
CA PHE A 71 -0.06 7.48 -25.20
C PHE A 71 0.70 7.35 -26.54
N LEU A 72 1.84 8.03 -26.70
CA LEU A 72 2.67 7.93 -27.89
C LEU A 72 3.20 6.50 -28.12
N ILE A 73 3.67 5.82 -27.07
CA ILE A 73 4.12 4.43 -27.17
C ILE A 73 2.97 3.52 -27.63
N TRP A 74 1.77 3.73 -27.08
CA TRP A 74 0.58 2.99 -27.47
C TRP A 74 0.18 3.27 -28.93
N LEU A 75 0.14 4.54 -29.34
CA LEU A 75 -0.21 4.97 -30.69
C LEU A 75 0.78 4.44 -31.74
N ALA A 76 2.07 4.40 -31.39
CA ALA A 76 3.11 3.85 -32.23
C ALA A 76 2.90 2.33 -32.48
N LYS A 77 2.52 1.58 -31.43
CA LYS A 77 2.28 0.13 -31.48
C LYS A 77 0.94 -0.28 -32.10
N MET A 78 0.03 0.65 -32.34
CA MET A 78 -1.28 0.37 -32.91
C MET A 78 -1.16 0.02 -34.41
N ASP A 79 -1.62 -1.17 -34.80
CA ASP A 79 -1.73 -1.58 -36.21
C ASP A 79 -2.96 -0.91 -36.85
N SER A 80 -2.78 0.29 -37.37
CA SER A 80 -3.84 1.07 -38.03
C SER A 80 -3.28 2.00 -39.11
N HIS A 81 -4.17 2.47 -40.00
CA HIS A 81 -3.83 3.47 -41.01
C HIS A 81 -3.28 4.76 -40.38
N PHE A 82 -2.34 5.40 -41.09
CA PHE A 82 -1.66 6.62 -40.66
C PHE A 82 -2.64 7.77 -40.35
N SER A 83 -3.67 7.96 -41.18
CA SER A 83 -4.68 9.00 -40.99
C SER A 83 -5.45 8.85 -39.67
N LEU A 84 -5.75 7.61 -39.25
CA LEU A 84 -6.41 7.36 -37.97
C LEU A 84 -5.50 7.74 -36.79
N LYS A 85 -4.20 7.48 -36.89
CA LYS A 85 -3.23 7.88 -35.85
C LYS A 85 -3.15 9.39 -35.71
N ILE A 86 -3.18 10.13 -36.82
CA ILE A 86 -3.23 11.61 -36.81
C ILE A 86 -4.50 12.10 -36.11
N VAL A 87 -5.66 11.56 -36.50
CA VAL A 87 -6.95 11.96 -35.89
C VAL A 87 -6.94 11.71 -34.38
N LEU A 88 -6.49 10.52 -33.94
CA LEU A 88 -6.39 10.18 -32.51
C LEU A 88 -5.41 11.08 -31.77
N PHE A 89 -4.29 11.44 -32.38
CA PHE A 89 -3.32 12.35 -31.81
C PHE A 89 -3.88 13.77 -31.64
N VAL A 90 -4.56 14.29 -32.65
CA VAL A 90 -5.20 15.62 -32.60
C VAL A 90 -6.31 15.65 -31.56
N LEU A 91 -7.17 14.62 -31.52
CA LEU A 91 -8.22 14.50 -30.50
C LEU A 91 -7.62 14.46 -29.09
N PHE A 92 -6.56 13.67 -28.88
CA PHE A 92 -5.87 13.60 -27.60
C PHE A 92 -5.28 14.96 -27.18
N LEU A 93 -4.73 15.73 -28.13
CA LEU A 93 -4.21 17.07 -27.87
C LEU A 93 -5.33 18.05 -27.46
N ILE A 94 -6.46 18.06 -28.19
CA ILE A 94 -7.62 18.90 -27.86
C ILE A 94 -8.17 18.56 -26.47
N ILE A 95 -8.33 17.26 -26.18
CA ILE A 95 -8.81 16.80 -24.87
C ILE A 95 -7.84 17.21 -23.76
N SER A 96 -6.53 17.07 -23.98
CA SER A 96 -5.50 17.44 -23.00
C SER A 96 -5.54 18.94 -22.68
N VAL A 97 -5.68 19.78 -23.70
CA VAL A 97 -5.83 21.24 -23.52
C VAL A 97 -7.12 21.57 -22.77
N GLY A 98 -8.25 20.91 -23.10
CA GLY A 98 -9.51 21.08 -22.40
C GLY A 98 -9.44 20.70 -20.92
N ILE A 99 -8.79 19.58 -20.60
CA ILE A 99 -8.55 19.15 -19.23
C ILE A 99 -7.67 20.17 -18.50
N ALA A 100 -6.56 20.62 -19.11
CA ALA A 100 -5.67 21.60 -18.50
C ALA A 100 -6.41 22.92 -18.19
N TYR A 101 -7.25 23.40 -19.12
CA TYR A 101 -8.09 24.58 -18.92
C TYR A 101 -9.11 24.40 -17.79
N PHE A 102 -9.80 23.25 -17.74
CA PHE A 102 -10.74 22.93 -16.67
C PHE A 102 -10.07 22.86 -15.30
N LEU A 103 -8.90 22.21 -15.21
CA LEU A 103 -8.12 22.13 -13.97
C LEU A 103 -7.68 23.52 -13.50
N PHE A 104 -7.22 24.37 -14.42
CA PHE A 104 -6.75 25.72 -14.10
C PHE A 104 -7.89 26.66 -13.65
N THR A 105 -9.05 26.59 -14.30
CA THR A 105 -10.15 27.55 -14.07
C THR A 105 -11.13 27.08 -13.00
N PHE A 106 -11.43 25.78 -12.93
CA PHE A 106 -12.47 25.26 -12.06
C PHE A 106 -11.92 24.60 -10.81
N VAL A 107 -10.87 23.79 -10.95
CA VAL A 107 -10.32 22.99 -9.83
C VAL A 107 -9.38 23.83 -8.97
N ARG A 108 -8.42 24.55 -9.57
CA ARG A 108 -7.42 25.35 -8.84
C ARG A 108 -8.06 26.29 -7.80
N PRO A 109 -9.06 27.13 -8.13
CA PRO A 109 -9.63 28.08 -7.17
C PRO A 109 -10.45 27.41 -6.06
N ARG A 110 -10.83 26.15 -6.22
CA ARG A 110 -11.57 25.38 -5.20
C ARG A 110 -10.60 24.65 -4.28
N VAL A 111 -9.57 24.02 -4.83
CA VAL A 111 -8.52 23.34 -4.04
C VAL A 111 -7.77 24.33 -3.15
N SER A 112 -7.45 25.53 -3.64
CA SER A 112 -6.82 26.57 -2.82
C SER A 112 -7.71 27.12 -1.70
N ARG A 113 -9.03 26.87 -1.77
CA ARG A 113 -10.01 27.22 -0.73
C ARG A 113 -10.33 26.07 0.22
N PHE A 114 -9.99 24.84 -0.15
CA PHE A 114 -10.04 23.71 0.76
C PHE A 114 -8.88 23.86 1.75
N GLY A 115 -9.12 24.54 2.86
CA GLY A 115 -8.21 24.68 4.01
C GLY A 115 -7.91 23.36 4.72
N ILE A 116 -7.68 22.28 3.97
CA ILE A 116 -7.35 20.94 4.49
C ILE A 116 -6.07 21.01 5.36
N PHE A 117 -5.21 22.01 5.15
CA PHE A 117 -4.02 22.28 5.95
C PHE A 117 -4.19 23.33 7.04
N GLU A 118 -5.37 23.97 7.16
CA GLU A 118 -5.70 24.82 8.32
C GLU A 118 -6.20 23.97 9.51
N MET A 119 -6.45 22.68 9.29
CA MET A 119 -6.69 21.73 10.38
C MET A 119 -5.48 21.72 11.33
N ASN A 120 -5.75 21.82 12.63
CA ASN A 120 -4.74 21.84 13.68
C ASN A 120 -3.71 20.70 13.48
N ARG A 121 -2.41 21.04 13.43
CA ARG A 121 -1.29 20.10 13.24
C ARG A 121 -1.37 18.88 14.17
N TRP A 122 -1.85 19.07 15.40
CA TRP A 122 -2.06 17.99 16.37
C TRP A 122 -3.16 17.00 15.96
N VAL A 123 -4.23 17.49 15.35
CA VAL A 123 -5.33 16.66 14.86
C VAL A 123 -4.84 15.81 13.68
N ILE A 124 -4.12 16.42 12.73
CA ILE A 124 -3.61 15.70 11.56
C ILE A 124 -2.55 14.67 11.97
N HIS A 125 -1.60 15.02 12.84
CA HIS A 125 -0.62 14.07 13.40
C HIS A 125 -1.32 12.86 14.03
N ARG A 126 -2.36 13.10 14.84
CA ARG A 126 -3.12 12.03 15.50
C ARG A 126 -3.78 11.09 14.48
N TYR A 127 -4.35 11.61 13.40
CA TYR A 127 -4.93 10.78 12.35
C TYR A 127 -3.86 10.04 11.54
N LEU A 128 -2.82 10.73 11.08
CA LEU A 128 -1.73 10.13 10.31
C LEU A 128 -1.06 8.99 11.08
N ARG A 129 -0.80 9.17 12.39
CA ARG A 129 -0.27 8.10 13.24
C ARG A 129 -1.20 6.89 13.26
N LYS A 130 -2.50 7.08 13.48
CA LYS A 130 -3.48 5.98 13.51
C LYS A 130 -3.55 5.21 12.20
N TYR A 131 -3.52 5.92 11.06
CA TYR A 131 -3.50 5.26 9.75
C TYR A 131 -2.18 4.52 9.52
N ALA A 132 -1.04 5.09 9.90
CA ALA A 132 0.25 4.44 9.79
C ALA A 132 0.27 3.12 10.58
N HIS A 133 -0.17 3.15 11.84
CA HIS A 133 -0.35 1.99 12.72
C HIS A 133 -1.23 0.89 12.09
N PHE A 134 -2.41 1.27 11.60
CA PHE A 134 -3.29 0.36 10.85
C PHE A 134 -2.57 -0.31 9.67
N PHE A 135 -1.85 0.44 8.84
CA PHE A 135 -1.18 -0.11 7.65
C PHE A 135 0.04 -0.97 7.99
N VAL A 136 0.85 -0.60 8.97
CA VAL A 136 2.01 -1.43 9.36
C VAL A 136 1.55 -2.77 9.92
N TYR A 137 0.47 -2.80 10.71
CA TYR A 137 -0.09 -4.06 11.19
C TYR A 137 -0.84 -4.85 10.11
N LEU A 138 -1.45 -4.19 9.11
CA LEU A 138 -1.99 -4.86 7.92
C LEU A 138 -0.92 -5.65 7.18
N PHE A 139 0.26 -5.08 6.99
CA PHE A 139 1.38 -5.80 6.39
C PHE A 139 1.88 -6.93 7.30
N LEU A 140 2.01 -6.69 8.61
CA LEU A 140 2.41 -7.72 9.57
C LEU A 140 1.47 -8.95 9.51
N GLY A 141 0.16 -8.73 9.58
CA GLY A 141 -0.84 -9.79 9.49
C GLY A 141 -0.78 -10.56 8.16
N SER A 142 -0.54 -9.84 7.06
CA SER A 142 -0.35 -10.45 5.73
C SER A 142 0.90 -11.33 5.66
N PHE A 143 2.02 -10.87 6.25
CA PHE A 143 3.29 -11.61 6.26
C PHE A 143 3.22 -12.83 7.17
N LEU A 144 2.62 -12.72 8.36
CA LEU A 144 2.38 -13.86 9.24
C LEU A 144 1.51 -14.92 8.56
N MET A 145 0.40 -14.50 7.93
CA MET A 145 -0.46 -15.43 7.22
C MET A 145 0.28 -16.14 6.07
N ASN A 146 1.16 -15.41 5.36
CA ASN A 146 2.01 -15.99 4.33
C ASN A 146 3.02 -16.99 4.90
N ALA A 147 3.73 -16.63 5.96
CA ALA A 147 4.75 -17.47 6.59
C ALA A 147 4.17 -18.78 7.13
N PHE A 148 3.02 -18.71 7.84
CA PHE A 148 2.32 -19.91 8.30
C PHE A 148 1.79 -20.77 7.16
N THR A 149 1.26 -20.13 6.11
CA THR A 149 0.77 -20.84 4.92
C THR A 149 1.90 -21.60 4.20
N LEU A 150 3.07 -20.99 4.07
CA LEU A 150 4.26 -21.63 3.48
C LEU A 150 4.84 -22.71 4.39
N SER A 151 4.68 -22.57 5.71
CA SER A 151 5.04 -23.57 6.73
C SER A 151 4.02 -24.72 6.85
N ASN A 152 3.09 -24.82 5.90
CA ASN A 152 2.09 -25.88 5.80
C ASN A 152 1.11 -25.96 6.99
N VAL A 153 0.91 -24.85 7.71
CA VAL A 153 -0.10 -24.75 8.77
C VAL A 153 -1.51 -24.73 8.15
N ARG A 154 -2.46 -25.42 8.80
CA ARG A 154 -3.87 -25.44 8.35
C ARG A 154 -4.42 -24.01 8.26
N PRO A 155 -5.19 -23.64 7.21
CA PRO A 155 -5.59 -22.24 6.99
C PRO A 155 -6.27 -21.55 8.18
N TRP A 156 -7.17 -22.23 8.88
CA TRP A 156 -7.86 -21.66 10.05
C TRP A 156 -6.91 -21.47 11.24
N ARG A 157 -5.92 -22.37 11.42
CA ARG A 157 -4.87 -22.22 12.45
C ARG A 157 -3.92 -21.09 12.09
N ALA A 158 -3.52 -21.00 10.83
CA ALA A 158 -2.67 -19.91 10.33
C ALA A 158 -3.35 -18.55 10.54
N PHE A 159 -4.66 -18.47 10.26
CA PHE A 159 -5.47 -17.29 10.52
C PHE A 159 -5.44 -16.91 12.02
N GLY A 160 -5.81 -17.86 12.89
CA GLY A 160 -5.85 -17.63 14.33
C GLY A 160 -4.49 -17.26 14.93
N LEU A 161 -3.43 -17.98 14.56
CA LEU A 161 -2.07 -17.70 15.02
C LEU A 161 -1.57 -16.33 14.54
N SER A 162 -1.83 -15.96 13.28
CA SER A 162 -1.44 -14.65 12.76
C SER A 162 -2.12 -13.51 13.52
N LEU A 163 -3.42 -13.68 13.83
CA LEU A 163 -4.19 -12.68 14.57
C LEU A 163 -3.72 -12.57 16.02
N VAL A 164 -3.54 -13.71 16.70
CA VAL A 164 -3.06 -13.74 18.10
C VAL A 164 -1.67 -13.14 18.22
N ILE A 165 -0.73 -13.51 17.33
CA ILE A 165 0.63 -12.94 17.35
C ILE A 165 0.59 -11.44 17.09
N SER A 166 -0.22 -10.97 16.13
CA SER A 166 -0.33 -9.53 15.84
C SER A 166 -0.94 -8.77 17.03
N PHE A 167 -1.98 -9.31 17.67
CA PHE A 167 -2.61 -8.72 18.85
C PHE A 167 -1.65 -8.64 20.04
N LEU A 168 -0.95 -9.74 20.34
CA LEU A 168 0.06 -9.76 21.40
C LEU A 168 1.20 -8.79 21.10
N TYR A 169 1.61 -8.69 19.83
CA TYR A 169 2.64 -7.75 19.42
C TYR A 169 2.19 -6.29 19.57
N ALA A 170 0.94 -5.98 19.23
CA ALA A 170 0.34 -4.66 19.46
C ALA A 170 0.30 -4.28 20.95
N ILE A 171 0.00 -5.23 21.82
CA ILE A 171 0.10 -5.01 23.28
C ILE A 171 1.55 -4.71 23.67
N THR A 172 2.51 -5.51 23.21
CA THR A 172 3.92 -5.28 23.54
C THR A 172 4.43 -3.95 22.99
N ASP A 173 3.90 -3.50 21.86
CA ASP A 173 4.26 -2.23 21.25
C ASP A 173 3.80 -1.04 22.11
N GLU A 174 2.55 -1.04 22.53
CA GLU A 174 2.02 0.01 23.42
C GLU A 174 2.68 -0.02 24.81
N LEU A 175 2.97 -1.21 25.34
CA LEU A 175 3.76 -1.36 26.58
C LEU A 175 5.17 -0.81 26.41
N HIS A 176 5.80 -1.01 25.26
CA HIS A 176 7.11 -0.43 24.97
C HIS A 176 7.04 1.11 24.88
N GLN A 177 6.02 1.64 24.20
CA GLN A 177 5.79 3.08 24.10
C GLN A 177 5.60 3.76 25.46
N TYR A 178 5.09 3.05 26.48
CA TYR A 178 5.01 3.58 27.85
C TYR A 178 6.38 4.03 28.40
N PHE A 179 7.47 3.37 28.00
CA PHE A 179 8.82 3.72 28.42
C PHE A 179 9.47 4.78 27.52
N VAL A 180 8.80 5.22 26.46
CA VAL A 180 9.31 6.20 25.50
C VAL A 180 8.86 7.61 25.90
N PRO A 181 9.77 8.60 26.00
CA PRO A 181 9.42 9.95 26.41
C PRO A 181 8.32 10.60 25.56
N GLY A 182 7.30 11.15 26.24
CA GLY A 182 6.17 11.86 25.63
C GLY A 182 5.14 10.97 24.94
N ARG A 183 5.29 9.64 24.98
CA ARG A 183 4.29 8.69 24.46
C ARG A 183 3.35 8.25 25.58
N LEU A 184 2.10 7.97 25.22
CA LEU A 184 1.09 7.45 26.12
C LEU A 184 0.51 6.18 25.49
N PRO A 185 0.53 5.05 26.21
CA PRO A 185 -0.09 3.82 25.71
C PRO A 185 -1.60 4.01 25.61
N LEU A 186 -2.18 3.61 24.49
CA LEU A 186 -3.61 3.76 24.22
C LEU A 186 -4.18 2.42 23.79
N VAL A 187 -5.20 1.94 24.53
CA VAL A 187 -5.97 0.73 24.16
C VAL A 187 -6.55 0.85 22.75
N MET A 188 -6.91 2.07 22.35
CA MET A 188 -7.39 2.33 20.99
C MET A 188 -6.35 2.05 19.91
N ASP A 189 -5.05 2.22 20.19
CA ASP A 189 -3.99 1.93 19.23
C ASP A 189 -3.85 0.41 19.06
N VAL A 190 -3.90 -0.37 20.15
CA VAL A 190 -3.96 -1.85 20.09
C VAL A 190 -5.14 -2.34 19.24
N ILE A 191 -6.31 -1.73 19.41
CA ILE A 191 -7.51 -2.09 18.63
C ILE A 191 -7.29 -1.80 17.14
N ILE A 192 -6.81 -0.60 16.79
CA ILE A 192 -6.56 -0.20 15.41
C ILE A 192 -5.53 -1.12 14.75
N ASP A 193 -4.44 -1.43 15.45
CA ASP A 193 -3.39 -2.35 15.01
C ASP A 193 -3.94 -3.75 14.76
N THR A 194 -4.76 -4.27 15.69
CA THR A 194 -5.38 -5.58 15.56
C THR A 194 -6.36 -5.64 14.38
N ILE A 195 -7.14 -4.58 14.15
CA ILE A 195 -8.03 -4.49 12.99
C ILE A 195 -7.21 -4.43 11.69
N GLY A 196 -6.12 -3.66 11.68
CA GLY A 196 -5.18 -3.62 10.55
C GLY A 196 -4.68 -5.01 10.19
N ALA A 197 -4.16 -5.74 11.18
CA ALA A 197 -3.69 -7.12 11.00
C ALA A 197 -4.79 -8.06 10.49
N LEU A 198 -6.00 -7.98 11.06
CA LEU A 198 -7.16 -8.76 10.61
C LEU A 198 -7.45 -8.52 9.12
N VAL A 199 -7.50 -7.25 8.70
CA VAL A 199 -7.72 -6.87 7.30
C VAL A 199 -6.63 -7.45 6.40
N GLY A 200 -5.36 -7.37 6.82
CA GLY A 200 -4.22 -7.96 6.10
C GLY A 200 -4.35 -9.48 5.91
N ILE A 201 -4.69 -10.19 6.97
CA ILE A 201 -4.92 -11.64 6.95
C ILE A 201 -6.05 -12.00 5.97
N VAL A 202 -7.16 -11.25 5.99
CA VAL A 202 -8.32 -11.46 5.10
C VAL A 202 -7.95 -11.19 3.64
N ILE A 203 -7.23 -10.10 3.35
CA ILE A 203 -6.75 -9.77 2.00
C ILE A 203 -5.88 -10.90 1.46
N TYR A 204 -4.86 -11.32 2.22
CA TYR A 204 -3.98 -12.41 1.81
C TYR A 204 -4.76 -13.70 1.52
N SER A 205 -5.67 -14.07 2.44
CA SER A 205 -6.47 -15.29 2.33
C SER A 205 -7.35 -15.29 1.09
N THR A 206 -7.99 -14.16 0.81
CA THR A 206 -8.88 -13.96 -0.34
C THR A 206 -8.09 -14.01 -1.65
N LEU A 207 -6.98 -13.27 -1.75
CA LEU A 207 -6.11 -13.29 -2.93
C LEU A 207 -5.61 -14.70 -3.23
N ARG A 208 -5.14 -15.42 -2.21
CA ARG A 208 -4.69 -16.81 -2.37
C ARG A 208 -5.79 -17.75 -2.85
N ALA A 209 -7.01 -17.62 -2.32
CA ALA A 209 -8.15 -18.41 -2.76
C ALA A 209 -8.49 -18.14 -4.24
N LEU A 210 -8.50 -16.86 -4.65
CA LEU A 210 -8.72 -16.44 -6.03
C LEU A 210 -7.65 -17.00 -6.98
N PHE A 211 -6.36 -16.95 -6.60
CA PHE A 211 -5.27 -17.51 -7.41
C PHE A 211 -5.37 -19.04 -7.54
N LYS A 212 -5.69 -19.76 -6.46
CA LYS A 212 -5.92 -21.21 -6.52
C LYS A 212 -7.10 -21.57 -7.41
N TRP A 213 -8.21 -20.84 -7.30
CA TRP A 213 -9.40 -21.04 -8.12
C TRP A 213 -9.10 -20.83 -9.61
N ARG A 214 -8.42 -19.72 -9.97
CA ARG A 214 -8.00 -19.43 -11.35
C ARG A 214 -7.09 -20.53 -11.92
N LYS A 215 -6.14 -21.05 -11.13
CA LYS A 215 -5.22 -22.13 -11.57
C LYS A 215 -5.97 -23.46 -11.81
N ARG A 216 -6.95 -23.80 -10.97
CA ARG A 216 -7.83 -24.96 -11.16
C ARG A 216 -8.65 -24.84 -12.45
N LYS A 217 -9.30 -23.68 -12.68
CA LYS A 217 -10.13 -23.43 -13.87
C LYS A 217 -9.34 -23.43 -15.17
N ARG A 218 -8.08 -22.99 -15.16
CA ARG A 218 -7.18 -23.09 -16.33
C ARG A 218 -6.86 -24.55 -16.65
N ARG A 219 -6.46 -25.36 -15.66
CA ARG A 219 -6.13 -26.78 -15.85
C ARG A 219 -7.31 -27.61 -16.39
N THR A 220 -8.53 -27.36 -15.92
CA THR A 220 -9.73 -28.06 -16.45
C THR A 220 -10.05 -27.66 -17.89
N ARG A 221 -9.83 -26.40 -18.29
CA ARG A 221 -9.98 -25.96 -19.70
C ARG A 221 -8.93 -26.57 -20.62
N THR A 222 -7.67 -26.69 -20.20
CA THR A 222 -6.62 -27.32 -21.02
C THR A 222 -6.90 -28.80 -21.23
N LYS A 223 -7.33 -29.51 -20.17
CA LYS A 223 -7.69 -30.94 -20.25
C LYS A 223 -8.90 -31.20 -21.16
N LYS A 224 -9.86 -30.26 -21.25
CA LYS A 224 -11.01 -30.35 -22.16
C LYS A 224 -10.66 -30.05 -23.63
N ARG A 225 -9.50 -29.44 -23.91
CA ARG A 225 -9.02 -29.16 -25.29
C ARG A 225 -8.08 -30.25 -25.83
N SER A 226 -7.56 -31.13 -24.97
CA SER A 226 -6.67 -32.23 -25.33
C SER A 226 -7.37 -33.58 -25.47
N ASN A 227 -8.66 -33.63 -25.16
CA ASN A 227 -9.57 -34.76 -25.40
C ASN A 227 -10.56 -34.35 -26.49
#